data_AF-A0A2A4QBM3-F1
#
_entry.id   AF-A0A2A4QBM3-F1
#
_cell.length_a   1.000
_cell.length_b   1.000
_cell.length_c   1.000
_cell.angle_alpha   90.00
_cell.angle_beta   90.00
_cell.angle_gamma   90.00
#
_symmetry.space_group_name_H-M   'P 1'
#
loop_
_entity.id
_entity.type
_entity.pdbx_description
1 polymer ?
#
loop_
_entity_poly.entity_id
_entity_poly.type
_entity_poly.pdbx_seq_one_letter_code
_entity_poly.pdbx_strand_id
1 'polypeptide(L)'
;MIAQNLKTSPRQLQREFAATGTTPTAYIRKKRLEQACKMLLERKQGQSEAQISSIAFATGFNDISYFNRVFRKSFGCTPSQYAQK
;
A
#
# COMPACT_ATOMS: atom_id res chain seq x y z
N MET A 1 3.44 -2.00 32.01
CA MET A 1 3.09 -2.33 30.61
C MET A 1 2.80 -0.98 29.94
N ILE A 2 3.68 -0.37 29.16
CA ILE A 2 3.86 -0.58 27.71
C ILE A 2 5.26 -0.07 27.37
N ALA A 3 6.20 -0.96 27.12
CA ALA A 3 7.53 -0.64 26.62
C ALA A 3 7.78 -1.47 25.36
N GLN A 4 8.38 -0.82 24.36
CA GLN A 4 9.02 -1.42 23.18
C GLN A 4 8.08 -1.83 22.04
N ASN A 5 8.08 -1.05 20.96
CA ASN A 5 8.10 -1.61 19.60
C ASN A 5 8.47 -0.56 18.55
N LEU A 6 9.74 -0.14 18.57
CA LEU A 6 10.57 0.36 17.46
C LEU A 6 11.54 1.43 17.99
N LYS A 7 12.56 1.02 18.76
CA LYS A 7 13.75 1.84 19.07
C LYS A 7 14.66 1.97 17.84
N THR A 8 14.13 2.43 16.71
CA THR A 8 14.93 2.58 15.49
C THR A 8 14.67 3.97 14.91
N SER A 9 15.67 4.84 15.04
CA SER A 9 15.69 6.14 14.35
C SER A 9 15.44 5.94 12.85
N PRO A 10 14.73 6.86 12.16
CA PRO A 10 14.51 6.79 10.71
C PRO A 10 15.78 6.46 9.92
N ARG A 11 16.94 6.93 10.40
CA ARG A 11 18.28 6.67 9.86
C ARG A 11 18.72 5.21 9.97
N GLN A 12 18.42 4.56 11.08
CA GLN A 12 18.81 3.17 11.34
C GLN A 12 17.89 2.21 10.56
N LEU A 13 16.61 2.55 10.42
CA LEU A 13 15.69 1.88 9.51
C LEU A 13 16.14 2.05 8.05
N GLN A 14 16.52 3.26 7.63
CA GLN A 14 17.09 3.52 6.30
C GLN A 14 18.31 2.66 5.99
N ARG A 15 19.19 2.45 6.99
CA ARG A 15 20.44 1.71 6.83
C ARG A 15 20.23 0.19 6.73
N GLU A 16 19.29 -0.36 7.50
CA GLU A 16 18.92 -1.78 7.39
C GLU A 16 18.19 -2.09 6.07
N PHE A 17 17.35 -1.16 5.61
CA PHE A 17 16.68 -1.26 4.32
C PHE A 17 17.67 -1.12 3.14
N ALA A 18 18.66 -0.23 3.25
CA ALA A 18 19.75 -0.13 2.27
C ALA A 18 20.54 -1.44 2.13
N ALA A 19 20.75 -2.18 3.23
CA ALA A 19 21.39 -3.50 3.20
C ALA A 19 20.53 -4.59 2.54
N THR A 20 19.21 -4.40 2.43
CA THR A 20 18.26 -5.31 1.75
C THR A 20 17.93 -4.88 0.32
N GLY A 21 18.57 -3.82 -0.21
CA GLY A 21 18.36 -3.35 -1.58
C GLY A 21 17.00 -2.67 -1.83
N THR A 22 16.27 -2.33 -0.77
CA THR A 22 14.95 -1.66 -0.84
C THR A 22 14.98 -0.40 0.02
N THR A 23 14.20 0.62 -0.31
CA THR A 23 14.08 1.80 0.56
C THR A 23 12.90 1.62 1.53
N PRO A 24 12.93 2.19 2.75
CA PRO A 24 11.77 2.16 3.65
C PRO A 24 10.49 2.65 2.97
N THR A 25 10.61 3.65 2.10
CA THR A 25 9.51 4.17 1.27
C THR A 25 8.96 3.13 0.31
N ALA A 26 9.82 2.34 -0.36
CA ALA A 26 9.38 1.27 -1.25
C ALA A 26 8.67 0.15 -0.48
N TYR A 27 9.18 -0.22 0.70
CA TYR A 27 8.56 -1.21 1.56
C TYR A 27 7.18 -0.78 2.07
N ILE A 28 7.08 0.45 2.60
CA ILE A 28 5.80 1.04 3.04
C ILE A 28 4.81 1.06 1.86
N ARG A 29 5.26 1.50 0.68
CA ARG A 29 4.43 1.55 -0.52
C ARG A 29 3.91 0.16 -0.91
N LYS A 30 4.75 -0.87 -0.85
CA LYS A 30 4.35 -2.27 -1.08
C LYS A 30 3.27 -2.70 -0.07
N LYS A 31 3.47 -2.42 1.22
CA LYS A 31 2.47 -2.74 2.27
C LYS A 31 1.15 -2.02 2.07
N ARG A 32 1.17 -0.74 1.67
CA ARG A 32 -0.04 0.03 1.32
C ARG A 32 -0.79 -0.59 0.14
N LEU A 33 -0.04 -1.01 -0.90
CA LEU A 33 -0.60 -1.68 -2.06
C LEU A 33 -1.20 -3.05 -1.74
N GLU A 34 -0.54 -3.86 -0.89
CA GLU A 34 -1.09 -5.13 -0.40
C GLU A 34 -2.43 -4.92 0.32
N GLN A 35 -2.53 -3.88 1.16
CA GLN A 35 -3.79 -3.53 1.83
C GLN A 35 -4.86 -3.06 0.84
N ALA A 36 -4.50 -2.25 -0.16
CA ALA A 36 -5.42 -1.82 -1.21
C ALA A 36 -6.00 -3.02 -1.98
N CYS A 37 -5.18 -4.03 -2.29
CA CYS A 37 -5.64 -5.26 -2.94
C CYS A 37 -6.70 -6.01 -2.11
N LYS A 38 -6.52 -6.09 -0.78
CA LYS A 38 -7.51 -6.73 0.10
C LYS A 38 -8.85 -6.01 0.02
N MET A 39 -8.85 -4.68 0.15
CA MET A 39 -10.08 -3.88 0.08
C MET A 39 -10.75 -3.95 -1.30
N LEU A 40 -9.96 -3.99 -2.39
CA LEU A 40 -10.50 -4.17 -3.74
C LEU A 40 -11.11 -5.56 -3.93
N LEU A 41 -10.56 -6.59 -3.28
CA LEU A 41 -11.12 -7.94 -3.31
C LEU A 41 -12.42 -8.04 -2.51
N GLU A 42 -12.49 -7.42 -1.34
CA GLU A 42 -13.73 -7.29 -0.55
C GLU A 42 -14.81 -6.57 -1.35
N ARG A 43 -14.44 -5.50 -2.08
CA ARG A 43 -15.34 -4.83 -3.02
C ARG A 43 -15.82 -5.77 -4.13
N LYS A 44 -14.91 -6.51 -4.76
CA LYS A 44 -15.25 -7.49 -5.80
C LYS A 44 -16.23 -8.55 -5.31
N GLN A 45 -16.07 -9.02 -4.07
CA GLN A 45 -16.93 -10.01 -3.44
C GLN A 45 -18.28 -9.45 -2.98
N GLY A 46 -18.56 -8.15 -3.20
CA GLY A 46 -19.78 -7.50 -2.74
C GLY A 46 -19.82 -7.28 -1.23
N GLN A 47 -18.71 -7.46 -0.52
CA GLN A 47 -18.62 -7.23 0.92
C GLN A 47 -18.39 -5.74 1.27
N SER A 48 -18.05 -4.93 0.26
CA SER A 48 -17.83 -3.50 0.42
C SER A 48 -18.23 -2.72 -0.83
N GLU A 49 -18.88 -1.58 -0.63
CA GLU A 49 -19.15 -0.62 -1.72
C GLU A 49 -18.12 0.51 -1.79
N ALA A 50 -17.01 0.38 -1.05
CA ALA A 50 -15.98 1.42 -0.93
C ALA A 50 -15.40 1.82 -2.28
N GLN A 51 -15.48 3.11 -2.62
CA GLN A 51 -14.93 3.63 -3.87
C GLN A 51 -13.40 3.44 -3.93
N ILE A 52 -12.87 3.28 -5.14
CA ILE A 52 -11.43 3.10 -5.38
C ILE A 52 -10.63 4.31 -4.84
N SER A 53 -11.17 5.52 -4.96
CA SER A 53 -10.64 6.74 -4.36
C SER A 53 -10.51 6.61 -2.84
N SER A 54 -11.58 6.18 -2.16
CA SER A 54 -11.59 5.95 -0.71
C SER A 54 -10.58 4.88 -0.30
N ILE A 55 -10.44 3.80 -1.07
CA ILE A 55 -9.44 2.75 -0.82
C ILE A 55 -8.02 3.33 -0.95
N ALA A 56 -7.76 4.20 -1.93
CA ALA A 56 -6.46 4.86 -2.07
C ALA A 56 -6.13 5.73 -0.85
N PHE A 57 -7.08 6.55 -0.39
CA PHE A 57 -6.88 7.39 0.79
C PHE A 57 -6.76 6.57 2.09
N ALA A 58 -7.59 5.54 2.27
CA ALA A 58 -7.55 4.66 3.43
C ALA A 58 -6.23 3.88 3.55
N THR A 59 -5.59 3.59 2.42
CA THR A 59 -4.28 2.91 2.37
C THR A 59 -3.11 3.90 2.45
N GLY A 60 -3.37 5.19 2.66
CA GLY A 60 -2.37 6.23 2.91
C GLY A 60 -1.78 6.85 1.65
N PHE A 61 -2.45 6.76 0.49
CA PHE A 61 -2.11 7.56 -0.68
C PHE A 61 -2.88 8.89 -0.64
N ASN A 62 -2.16 10.00 -0.80
CA ASN A 62 -2.77 11.33 -0.86
C ASN A 62 -3.12 11.74 -2.30
N ASP A 63 -2.73 10.94 -3.29
CA ASP A 63 -2.93 11.22 -4.70
C ASP A 63 -3.38 9.95 -5.42
N ILE A 64 -4.57 10.01 -6.03
CA ILE A 64 -5.22 8.88 -6.72
C ILE A 64 -4.49 8.55 -8.02
N SER A 65 -4.01 9.55 -8.76
CA SER A 65 -3.27 9.36 -10.03
C SER A 65 -1.95 8.64 -9.79
N TYR A 66 -1.24 9.02 -8.73
CA TYR A 66 -0.04 8.37 -8.24
C TYR A 66 -0.37 6.93 -7.82
N PHE A 67 -1.38 6.73 -6.97
CA PHE A 67 -1.86 5.40 -6.57
C PHE A 67 -2.08 4.49 -7.79
N ASN A 68 -2.88 4.94 -8.76
CA ASN A 68 -3.17 4.20 -9.98
C ASN A 68 -1.89 3.84 -10.75
N ARG A 69 -0.95 4.78 -10.89
CA ARG A 69 0.34 4.55 -11.56
C ARG A 69 1.17 3.51 -10.83
N VAL A 70 1.24 3.54 -9.50
CA VAL A 70 2.00 2.54 -8.75
C VAL A 70 1.35 1.17 -8.78
N PHE A 71 0.04 1.15 -8.61
CA PHE A 71 -0.74 -0.07 -8.57
C PHE A 71 -0.57 -0.81 -9.89
N ARG A 72 -0.75 -0.11 -11.02
CA ARG A 72 -0.49 -0.66 -12.35
C ARG A 72 0.95 -1.12 -12.53
N LYS A 73 1.94 -0.37 -12.05
CA LYS A 73 3.35 -0.77 -12.12
C LYS A 73 3.64 -2.05 -11.31
N SER A 74 2.89 -2.28 -10.23
CA SER A 74 3.14 -3.40 -9.30
C SER A 74 2.34 -4.66 -9.65
N PHE A 75 1.12 -4.51 -10.17
CA PHE A 75 0.19 -5.62 -10.45
C PHE A 75 -0.14 -5.80 -11.94
N GLY A 76 0.34 -4.92 -12.82
CA GLY A 76 0.10 -4.99 -14.26
C GLY A 76 -1.29 -4.55 -14.72
N CYS A 77 -2.22 -4.24 -13.82
CA CYS A 77 -3.58 -3.77 -14.13
C CYS A 77 -3.97 -2.54 -13.28
N THR A 78 -5.04 -1.85 -13.65
CA THR A 78 -5.57 -0.75 -12.82
C THR A 78 -6.32 -1.30 -11.60
N PRO A 79 -6.47 -0.52 -10.52
CA PRO A 79 -7.29 -0.91 -9.37
C PRO A 79 -8.74 -1.25 -9.76
N SER A 80 -9.29 -0.54 -10.75
CA SER A 80 -10.64 -0.78 -11.26
C SER A 80 -10.72 -2.12 -11.99
N GLN A 81 -9.72 -2.44 -12.82
CA GLN A 81 -9.62 -3.76 -13.45
C GLN A 81 -9.46 -4.86 -12.40
N TYR A 82 -8.67 -4.63 -11.34
CA TYR A 82 -8.48 -5.59 -10.26
C TYR A 82 -9.76 -5.86 -9.46
N ALA A 83 -10.62 -4.84 -9.30
CA ALA A 83 -11.90 -4.98 -8.62
C ALA A 83 -13.02 -5.59 -9.49
N GLN A 84 -12.84 -5.63 -10.82
CA GLN A 84 -13.84 -6.14 -11.78
C GLN A 84 -13.47 -7.50 -12.38
N LYS A 85 -12.18 -7.84 -12.44
CA LYS A 85 -11.67 -9.13 -12.92
C LYS A 85 -11.81 -10.17 -11.83
#